data_AF-A0A7X8EH14-F1
#
_entry.id   AF-A0A7X8EH14-F1
#
_cell.length_a   1.000
_cell.length_b   1.000
_cell.length_c   1.000
_cell.angle_alpha   90.00
_cell.angle_beta   90.00
_cell.angle_gamma   90.00
#
_symmetry.space_group_name_H-M   'P 1'
#
loop_
_entity.id
_entity.type
_entity.pdbx_description
1 polymer ?
#
loop_
_entity_poly.entity_id
_entity_poly.type
_entity_poly.pdbx_seq_one_letter_code
_entity_poly.pdbx_strand_id
1 'polypeptide(L)' 'MRVTRTVHKRRHRKTISLNDSELAALERYCTKYGIKNQTAMMRETIFKEVFDKFQTDYPTLWSARELAALEQF' A
#
# COMPACT_ATOMS: atom_id res chain seq x y z
N MET A 1 -17.15 -4.51 28.76
CA MET A 1 -17.76 -4.56 27.42
C MET A 1 -16.80 -5.31 26.48
N ARG A 2 -17.12 -6.53 26.01
CA ARG A 2 -16.28 -7.22 25.01
C ARG A 2 -16.55 -6.60 23.64
N VAL A 3 -15.60 -5.82 23.12
CA VAL A 3 -15.62 -5.42 21.71
C VAL A 3 -15.34 -6.69 20.90
N THR A 4 -16.36 -7.27 20.28
CA THR A 4 -16.20 -8.41 19.38
C THR A 4 -15.48 -7.90 18.13
N ARG A 5 -14.24 -8.36 17.91
CA ARG A 5 -13.47 -8.01 16.71
C ARG A 5 -14.16 -8.64 15.50
N THR A 6 -14.81 -7.84 14.67
CA THR A 6 -15.41 -8.30 13.41
C THR A 6 -14.29 -8.68 12.45
N VAL A 7 -13.99 -9.98 12.35
CA VAL A 7 -12.99 -10.48 11.40
C VAL A 7 -13.62 -10.51 10.00
N HIS A 8 -13.29 -9.52 9.17
CA HIS A 8 -13.68 -9.51 7.77
C HIS A 8 -13.02 -10.66 7.01
N LYS A 9 -13.82 -11.51 6.36
CA LYS A 9 -13.35 -12.68 5.60
C LYS A 9 -12.86 -12.25 4.22
N ARG A 10 -11.70 -12.76 3.79
CA ARG A 10 -11.15 -12.55 2.44
C ARG A 10 -11.88 -13.46 1.45
N ARG A 11 -12.81 -12.90 0.66
CA ARG A 11 -13.66 -13.66 -0.29
C ARG A 11 -13.20 -13.61 -1.75
N HIS A 12 -12.49 -12.55 -2.14
CA HIS A 12 -12.13 -12.31 -3.53
C HIS A 12 -10.69 -12.75 -3.79
N ARG A 13 -10.51 -13.66 -4.77
CA ARG A 13 -9.19 -14.10 -5.24
C ARG A 13 -8.74 -13.22 -6.39
N LYS A 14 -7.48 -12.79 -6.35
CA LYS A 14 -6.78 -12.11 -7.44
C LYS A 14 -5.49 -12.88 -7.70
N THR A 15 -5.15 -13.09 -8.97
CA THR A 15 -3.95 -13.79 -9.39
C THR A 15 -3.12 -12.83 -10.24
N ILE A 16 -1.82 -12.81 -10.02
CA ILE A 16 -0.84 -12.09 -10.83
C ILE A 16 0.14 -13.10 -11.41
N SER A 17 0.56 -12.88 -12.65
CA SER A 17 1.62 -13.66 -13.29
C SER A 17 2.89 -12.82 -13.29
N LEU A 18 3.99 -13.41 -12.81
CA LEU A 18 5.31 -12.78 -12.74
C LEU A 18 6.25 -13.53 -13.66
N ASN A 19 7.23 -12.83 -14.22
CA ASN A 19 8.34 -13.45 -14.93
C ASN A 19 9.32 -14.11 -13.94
N ASP A 20 10.18 -15.01 -14.43
CA ASP A 20 11.19 -15.71 -13.63
C ASP A 20 12.11 -14.73 -12.88
N SER A 21 12.51 -13.65 -13.56
CA SER A 21 13.34 -12.59 -12.96
C SER A 21 12.63 -11.85 -11.82
N GLU A 22 11.35 -11.53 -12.00
CA GLU A 22 10.54 -10.82 -11.02
C GLU A 22 10.25 -11.71 -9.80
N LEU A 23 9.99 -12.99 -10.04
CA LEU A 23 9.80 -13.97 -8.98
C LEU A 23 11.09 -14.13 -8.16
N ALA A 24 12.25 -14.29 -8.82
CA ALA A 24 13.53 -14.38 -8.14
C ALA A 24 13.86 -13.12 -7.32
N ALA A 25 13.56 -11.93 -7.84
CA ALA A 25 13.73 -10.67 -7.11
C ALA A 25 12.83 -10.61 -5.87
N LEU A 26 11.57 -11.03 -6.00
CA LEU A 26 10.61 -11.08 -4.90
C LEU A 26 11.03 -12.08 -3.81
N GLU A 27 11.48 -13.27 -4.19
CA GLU A 27 11.95 -14.29 -3.24
C GLU A 27 13.19 -13.81 -2.47
N ARG A 28 14.15 -13.18 -3.17
CA ARG A 28 15.32 -12.57 -2.53
C ARG A 28 14.92 -11.46 -1.56
N TYR A 29 13.96 -10.62 -1.93
CA TYR A 29 13.42 -9.58 -1.05
C TYR A 29 12.79 -10.21 0.20
N CYS A 30 11.94 -11.23 0.04
CA CYS A 30 11.29 -11.89 1.16
C CYS A 30 12.29 -12.57 2.10
N THR A 31 13.34 -13.16 1.54
CA THR A 31 14.43 -13.79 2.31
C THR A 31 15.22 -12.75 3.10
N LYS A 32 15.59 -11.63 2.46
CA LYS A 32 16.37 -10.55 3.08
C LYS A 32 15.67 -9.92 4.29
N TYR A 33 14.36 -9.74 4.22
CA TYR A 33 13.57 -9.09 5.27
C TYR A 33 12.79 -10.07 6.17
N GLY A 34 13.02 -11.39 6.03
CA GLY A 34 12.39 -12.42 6.88
C GLY A 34 10.86 -12.52 6.73
N ILE A 35 10.34 -12.22 5.54
CA ILE A 35 8.90 -12.14 5.27
C ILE A 35 8.33 -13.55 5.10
N LYS A 36 7.53 -13.98 6.09
CA LYS A 36 6.92 -15.32 6.11
C LYS A 36 5.70 -15.46 5.18
N ASN A 37 5.01 -14.36 4.89
CA ASN A 37 3.78 -14.37 4.10
C ASN A 37 3.85 -13.36 2.95
N GLN A 38 4.19 -13.87 1.77
CA GLN A 38 4.31 -13.07 0.55
C GLN A 38 2.99 -12.39 0.18
N THR A 39 1.86 -13.09 0.27
CA THR A 39 0.54 -12.53 -0.06
C THR A 39 0.13 -11.39 0.87
N ALA A 40 0.50 -11.47 2.14
CA ALA A 40 0.25 -10.39 3.10
C ALA A 40 1.07 -9.15 2.73
N MET A 41 2.38 -9.34 2.51
CA MET A 41 3.28 -8.27 2.08
C MET A 41 2.80 -7.62 0.78
N MET A 42 2.48 -8.40 -0.25
CA MET A 42 2.01 -7.85 -1.53
C MET A 42 0.76 -6.99 -1.34
N ARG A 43 -0.20 -7.46 -0.54
CA ARG A 43 -1.42 -6.70 -0.27
C ARG A 43 -1.09 -5.39 0.45
N GLU A 44 -0.23 -5.42 1.46
CA GLU A 44 0.17 -4.21 2.19
C GLU A 44 0.85 -3.21 1.28
N THR A 45 1.79 -3.65 0.43
CA THR A 45 2.47 -2.79 -0.54
C THR A 45 1.51 -2.18 -1.55
N ILE A 46 0.61 -2.98 -2.15
CA ILE A 46 -0.38 -2.49 -3.12
C ILE A 46 -1.28 -1.44 -2.48
N PHE A 47 -1.84 -1.73 -1.30
CA PHE A 47 -2.75 -0.80 -0.64
C PHE A 47 -2.06 0.44 -0.11
N LYS A 48 -0.79 0.34 0.30
CA LYS A 48 0.02 1.50 0.67
C LYS A 48 0.14 2.47 -0.51
N GLU A 49 0.54 1.97 -1.68
CA GLU A 49 0.66 2.85 -2.85
C GLU A 49 -0.67 3.41 -3.33
N VAL A 50 -1.73 2.61 -3.28
CA VAL A 50 -3.08 3.10 -3.59
C VAL A 50 -3.47 4.23 -2.65
N PHE A 51 -3.22 4.07 -1.35
CA PHE A 51 -3.57 5.07 -0.34
C PHE A 51 -2.70 6.33 -0.45
N ASP A 52 -1.40 6.18 -0.71
CA ASP A 52 -0.48 7.31 -0.90
C ASP A 52 -0.86 8.13 -2.14
N LYS A 53 -1.27 7.47 -3.22
CA LYS A 53 -1.86 8.15 -4.39
C LYS A 53 -3.15 8.89 -4.04
N PHE A 54 -4.09 8.24 -3.36
CA PHE A 54 -5.33 8.89 -2.95
C PHE A 54 -5.11 10.10 -2.03
N GLN A 55 -4.11 10.06 -1.16
CA GLN A 55 -3.74 11.21 -0.33
C GLN A 55 -3.15 12.34 -1.15
N THR A 56 -2.30 12.02 -2.12
CA THR A 56 -1.67 13.02 -3.01
C THR A 56 -2.69 13.68 -3.93
N ASP A 57 -3.60 12.87 -4.50
CA ASP A 57 -4.66 13.33 -5.41
C ASP A 57 -5.85 13.92 -4.65
N TYR A 58 -5.85 13.88 -3.30
CA TYR A 58 -6.92 14.48 -2.52
C TYR A 58 -6.93 15.98 -2.80
N PRO A 59 -8.04 16.56 -3.29
CA PRO A 59 -8.08 17.98 -3.61
C PRO A 59 -7.82 18.77 -2.34
N THR A 60 -6.64 19.37 -2.25
CA THR A 60 -6.32 20.28 -1.15
C THR A 60 -7.16 21.55 -1.32
N LEU A 61 -7.60 22.12 -0.20
CA LEU A 61 -8.42 23.34 -0.19
C LEU A 61 -7.73 24.51 -0.92
N TRP A 62 -6.40 24.47 -0.99
CA TRP A 62 -5.56 25.44 -1.67
C TRP A 62 -4.75 24.73 -2.77
N SER A 63 -4.62 25.39 -3.91
CA SER A 63 -3.68 24.98 -4.95
C SER A 63 -2.23 25.07 -4.42
N ALA A 64 -1.30 24.33 -5.04
CA ALA A 64 0.11 24.38 -4.66
C ALA A 64 0.69 25.81 -4.66
N ARG A 65 0.17 26.68 -5.55
CA ARG A 65 0.54 28.09 -5.63
C ARG A 65 0.06 28.91 -4.42
N GLU A 66 -1.13 28.62 -3.90
CA GLU A 66 -1.70 29.31 -2.74
C GLU A 66 -1.03 28.88 -1.43
N LEU A 67 -0.71 27.58 -1.28
CA LEU A 67 0.07 27.07 -0.15
C LEU A 67 1.46 27.72 -0.06
N ALA A 68 2.18 27.81 -1.19
CA ALA A 68 3.50 28.45 -1.24
C ALA A 68 3.47 29.94 -0.89
N ALA A 69 2.34 30.61 -1.07
CA ALA A 69 2.16 32.01 -0.68
C ALA A 69 1.87 32.18 0.82
N LEU A 70 1.29 31.17 1.49
CA LEU A 70 0.99 31.18 2.92
C LEU A 70 2.22 30.89 3.79
N GLU A 71 3.18 30.11 3.30
CA GLU A 71 4.45 29.81 4.00
C GLU A 71 5.43 30.99 4.06
N GLN A 72 5.12 32.11 3.40
CA GLN A 72 5.96 33.31 3.34
C GLN A 72 5.61 34.36 4.41
N PHE A 73 4.66 34.05 5.31
CA PHE A 73 4.25 34.87 6.45
C PHE A 73 4.54 34.16 7.77
#